data_AF-A0A5N6TJ67-F1
#
_entry.id   AF-A0A5N6TJ67-F1
#
_cell.length_a   1.000
_cell.length_b   1.000
_cell.length_c   1.000
_cell.angle_alpha   90.00
_cell.angle_beta   90.00
_cell.angle_gamma   90.00
#
_symmetry.space_group_name_H-M   'P 1'
#
loop_
_entity.id
_entity.type
_entity.pdbx_description
1 polymer ?
#
loop_
_entity_poly.entity_id
_entity_poly.type
_entity_poly.pdbx_seq_one_letter_code
_entity_poly.pdbx_strand_id
1 'polypeptide(L)'
;MAQIIRQIYLGNGVTDFLQYIIDRDATTTTLIICSTRESFLRQLYTTACTNENANASDHEFLAQTISLLSKSSKIKVVYCPTVENLRAYLAVLPPFSSSSQEVVAEKQSMNRPLIAILGPLALHSPTSEFSAQGLSRTLASAVETASREGMDLILSERADATGSAVGDRGKALWHTNVPLLSSSVRRGEGSWLGRSVPVERVAQRWFEFYEPVQSEAA
;
A
#
# COMPACT_ATOMS: atom_id res chain seq x y z
N MET A 1 -25.98 -3.10 -3.46
CA MET A 1 -24.94 -2.37 -2.71
C MET A 1 -23.61 -2.71 -3.34
N ALA A 2 -22.87 -1.74 -3.92
CA ALA A 2 -21.55 -2.04 -4.46
C ALA A 2 -20.58 -2.43 -3.32
N GLN A 3 -19.85 -3.52 -3.52
CA GLN A 3 -18.96 -4.12 -2.52
C GLN A 3 -17.71 -3.25 -2.34
N ILE A 4 -17.25 -3.06 -1.10
CA ILE A 4 -16.01 -2.34 -0.80
C ILE A 4 -14.84 -3.21 -1.24
N ILE A 5 -13.93 -2.66 -2.05
CA ILE A 5 -12.76 -3.39 -2.52
C ILE A 5 -11.67 -3.34 -1.45
N ARG A 6 -11.11 -4.50 -1.12
CA ARG A 6 -10.02 -4.66 -0.14
C ARG A 6 -8.95 -5.54 -0.76
N GLN A 7 -7.91 -4.92 -1.30
CA GLN A 7 -6.92 -5.62 -2.11
C GLN A 7 -5.49 -5.39 -1.61
N ILE A 8 -4.65 -6.41 -1.79
CA ILE A 8 -3.19 -6.30 -1.72
C ILE A 8 -2.66 -6.34 -3.14
N TYR A 9 -2.03 -5.25 -3.58
CA TYR A 9 -1.36 -5.14 -4.86
C TYR A 9 0.06 -5.72 -4.78
N LEU A 10 0.34 -6.71 -5.63
CA LEU A 10 1.63 -7.41 -5.71
C LEU A 10 2.44 -6.99 -6.95
N GLY A 11 2.57 -5.68 -7.18
CA GLY A 11 3.40 -5.14 -8.27
C GLY A 11 4.90 -5.29 -8.04
N ASN A 12 5.67 -5.04 -9.10
CA ASN A 12 7.12 -5.23 -9.10
C ASN A 12 7.88 -4.00 -8.55
N GLY A 13 7.29 -2.81 -8.65
CA GLY A 13 7.91 -1.56 -8.20
C GLY A 13 6.95 -0.55 -7.55
N VAL A 14 7.55 0.43 -6.89
CA VAL A 14 6.81 1.57 -6.31
C VAL A 14 6.17 2.41 -7.43
N THR A 15 6.83 2.56 -8.58
CA THR A 15 6.31 3.29 -9.74
C THR A 15 5.06 2.64 -10.31
N ASP A 16 5.04 1.32 -10.45
CA ASP A 16 3.88 0.57 -10.97
C ASP A 16 2.67 0.74 -10.05
N PHE A 17 2.90 0.71 -8.74
CA PHE A 17 1.85 0.93 -7.76
C PHE A 17 1.29 2.35 -7.83
N LEU A 18 2.15 3.37 -7.98
CA LEU A 18 1.70 4.75 -8.11
C LEU A 18 0.95 4.97 -9.43
N GLN A 19 1.40 4.37 -10.52
CA GLN A 19 0.71 4.39 -11.81
C GLN A 19 -0.66 3.72 -11.70
N TYR A 20 -0.73 2.54 -11.08
CA TYR A 20 -1.99 1.84 -10.80
C TYR A 20 -2.97 2.69 -9.99
N ILE A 21 -2.49 3.46 -9.03
CA ILE A 21 -3.32 4.41 -8.26
C ILE A 21 -3.81 5.56 -9.13
N ILE A 22 -2.97 6.12 -10.00
CA ILE A 22 -3.31 7.24 -10.87
C ILE A 22 -4.30 6.82 -11.95
N ASP A 23 -4.15 5.63 -12.51
CA ASP A 23 -5.05 5.10 -13.54
C ASP A 23 -6.42 4.73 -12.98
N ARG A 24 -6.50 4.49 -11.68
CA ARG A 24 -7.76 4.30 -10.98
C ARG A 24 -8.47 5.65 -10.84
N ASP A 25 -9.60 5.79 -11.52
CA ASP A 25 -10.40 7.01 -11.49
C ASP A 25 -11.19 7.12 -10.18
N ALA A 26 -10.51 7.31 -9.05
CA ALA A 26 -11.14 7.56 -7.75
C ALA A 26 -11.53 9.04 -7.61
N THR A 27 -12.59 9.32 -6.83
CA THR A 27 -13.01 10.71 -6.53
C THR A 27 -11.93 11.47 -5.76
N THR A 28 -11.39 10.84 -4.72
CA THR A 28 -10.24 11.31 -3.94
C THR A 28 -9.42 10.11 -3.49
N THR A 29 -8.10 10.24 -3.53
CA THR A 29 -7.19 9.19 -3.05
C THR A 29 -6.38 9.70 -1.88
N THR A 30 -6.37 8.96 -0.77
CA THR A 30 -5.42 9.19 0.33
C THR A 30 -4.33 8.13 0.24
N LEU A 31 -3.13 8.54 -0.17
CA LEU A 31 -1.94 7.72 -0.24
C LEU A 31 -1.14 7.86 1.08
N ILE A 32 -1.12 6.80 1.87
CA ILE A 32 -0.34 6.70 3.10
C ILE A 32 0.97 5.98 2.79
N ILE A 33 2.08 6.67 3.04
CA ILE A 33 3.44 6.19 2.81
C ILE A 33 4.05 5.86 4.17
N CYS A 34 4.26 4.57 4.44
CA CYS A 34 4.82 4.06 5.71
C CYS A 34 6.35 4.26 5.80
N SER A 35 6.83 5.49 5.64
CA SER A 35 8.23 5.89 5.81
C SER A 35 8.32 7.40 6.05
N THR A 36 9.53 7.93 6.26
CA THR A 36 9.77 9.37 6.14
C THR A 36 9.70 9.81 4.69
N ARG A 37 9.50 11.12 4.49
CA ARG A 37 9.51 11.75 3.16
C ARG A 37 10.87 11.60 2.48
N GLU A 38 11.95 11.80 3.22
CA GLU A 38 13.32 11.75 2.70
C GLU A 38 13.69 10.34 2.26
N SER A 39 13.32 9.32 3.04
CA SER A 39 13.57 7.91 2.69
C SER A 39 12.79 7.51 1.44
N PHE A 40 11.52 7.91 1.36
CA PHE A 40 10.69 7.62 0.19
C PHE A 40 11.22 8.30 -1.08
N LEU A 41 11.54 9.59 -1.02
CA LEU A 41 12.05 10.32 -2.18
C LEU A 41 13.40 9.78 -2.65
N ARG A 42 14.28 9.39 -1.71
CA ARG A 42 15.55 8.74 -2.05
C ARG A 42 15.31 7.40 -2.77
N GLN A 43 14.40 6.58 -2.27
CA GLN A 43 14.04 5.32 -2.92
C GLN A 43 13.44 5.52 -4.31
N LEU A 44 12.55 6.51 -4.45
CA LEU A 44 11.96 6.87 -5.75
C LEU A 44 13.03 7.31 -6.74
N TYR A 45 13.97 8.15 -6.30
CA TYR A 45 15.10 8.60 -7.12
C TYR A 45 16.00 7.44 -7.55
N THR A 46 16.37 6.55 -6.63
CA THR A 46 17.17 5.35 -6.97
C THR A 46 16.44 4.44 -7.96
N THR A 47 15.13 4.26 -7.80
CA THR A 47 14.32 3.46 -8.74
C THR A 47 14.26 4.12 -10.12
N ALA A 48 14.08 5.44 -10.17
CA ALA A 48 14.07 6.20 -11.42
C ALA A 48 15.42 6.09 -12.16
N CYS A 49 16.55 6.31 -11.47
CA CYS A 49 17.88 6.24 -12.09
C CYS A 49 18.29 4.81 -12.48
N THR A 50 17.80 3.78 -11.80
CA THR A 50 18.07 2.39 -12.21
C THR A 50 17.26 1.98 -13.43
N ASN A 51 16.05 2.52 -13.60
CA ASN A 51 15.20 2.28 -14.77
C ASN A 51 15.59 3.12 -16.00
N GLU A 52 16.37 4.19 -15.88
CA GLU A 52 16.90 4.97 -17.04
C GLU A 52 17.73 4.10 -18.02
N ASN A 53 18.26 2.96 -17.57
CA ASN A 53 18.98 2.01 -18.43
C ASN A 53 18.05 1.02 -19.18
N ALA A 54 16.74 1.02 -18.88
CA ALA A 54 15.74 0.14 -19.47
C ALA A 54 14.60 0.98 -20.07
N ASN A 55 14.75 1.37 -21.34
CA ASN A 55 13.73 1.93 -22.24
C ASN A 55 12.95 3.19 -21.80
N ALA A 56 12.93 4.19 -22.68
CA ALA A 56 12.26 5.48 -22.51
C ALA A 56 10.72 5.43 -22.31
N SER A 57 10.09 4.25 -22.36
CA SER A 57 8.65 4.04 -22.12
C SER A 57 8.27 3.98 -20.63
N ASP A 58 9.21 3.67 -19.74
CA ASP A 58 8.92 3.44 -18.30
C ASP A 58 8.75 4.74 -17.49
N HIS A 59 8.95 5.89 -18.15
CA HIS A 59 8.78 7.22 -17.54
C HIS A 59 7.39 7.84 -17.78
N GLU A 60 6.38 7.07 -18.20
CA GLU A 60 5.00 7.58 -18.32
C GLU A 60 4.51 8.20 -17.00
N PHE A 61 4.89 7.64 -15.85
CA PHE A 61 4.62 8.20 -14.53
C PHE A 61 5.22 9.61 -14.30
N LEU A 62 6.37 9.89 -14.90
CA LEU A 62 7.06 11.19 -14.84
C LEU A 62 6.71 12.10 -16.02
N ALA A 63 5.94 11.60 -17.00
CA ALA A 63 5.48 12.40 -18.11
C ALA A 63 4.55 13.50 -17.56
N GLN A 64 4.96 14.76 -17.74
CA GLN A 64 4.23 15.93 -17.23
C GLN A 64 2.98 16.24 -18.08
N THR A 65 2.09 15.26 -18.26
CA THR A 65 0.84 15.49 -19.00
C THR A 65 -0.19 16.17 -18.10
N ILE A 66 -0.97 17.09 -18.67
CA ILE A 66 -2.06 17.78 -17.95
C ILE A 66 -3.06 16.77 -17.37
N SER A 67 -3.27 15.64 -18.06
CA SER A 67 -4.12 14.55 -17.57
C SER A 67 -3.57 13.91 -16.29
N LEU A 68 -2.28 13.59 -16.25
CA LEU A 68 -1.64 13.04 -15.06
C LEU A 68 -1.60 14.05 -13.90
N LEU A 69 -1.38 15.33 -14.18
CA LEU A 69 -1.44 16.40 -13.18
C LEU A 69 -2.86 16.55 -12.60
N SER A 70 -3.87 16.50 -13.44
CA SER A 70 -5.27 16.58 -13.02
C SER A 70 -5.71 15.35 -12.21
N LYS A 71 -5.18 14.16 -12.52
CA LYS A 71 -5.43 12.95 -11.71
C LYS A 71 -4.66 12.99 -10.39
N SER A 72 -3.40 13.42 -10.43
CA SER A 72 -2.52 13.51 -9.26
C SER A 72 -2.97 14.57 -8.26
N SER A 73 -3.63 15.65 -8.70
CA SER A 73 -4.15 16.68 -7.80
C SER A 73 -5.24 16.18 -6.84
N LYS A 74 -5.88 15.04 -7.16
CA LYS A 74 -6.85 14.36 -6.29
C LYS A 74 -6.19 13.43 -5.26
N ILE A 75 -4.86 13.28 -5.30
CA ILE A 75 -4.10 12.39 -4.42
C ILE A 75 -3.52 13.19 -3.26
N LYS A 76 -4.03 12.94 -2.06
CA LYS A 76 -3.45 13.43 -0.81
C LYS A 76 -2.40 12.44 -0.32
N VAL A 77 -1.17 12.90 -0.16
CA VAL A 77 -0.07 12.07 0.35
C VAL A 77 0.18 12.34 1.83
N VAL A 78 0.35 11.28 2.63
CA VAL A 78 0.65 11.35 4.06
C VAL A 78 1.81 10.41 4.38
N TYR A 79 2.75 10.88 5.20
CA TYR A 79 3.92 10.10 5.61
C TYR A 79 3.79 9.63 7.06
N CYS A 80 3.86 8.32 7.27
CA CYS A 80 3.78 7.67 8.57
C CYS A 80 5.10 6.94 8.85
N PRO A 81 6.07 7.57 9.54
CA PRO A 81 7.39 6.99 9.78
C PRO A 81 7.41 5.87 10.83
N THR A 82 6.37 5.73 11.65
CA THR A 82 6.24 4.70 12.68
C THR A 82 4.87 4.02 12.65
N VAL A 83 4.77 2.84 13.27
CA VAL A 83 3.50 2.09 13.40
C VAL A 83 2.46 2.90 14.17
N GLU A 84 2.89 3.64 15.19
CA GLU A 84 2.03 4.52 15.99
C GLU A 84 1.46 5.66 15.14
N ASN A 85 2.29 6.30 14.30
CA ASN A 85 1.83 7.36 13.41
C ASN A 85 0.80 6.84 12.40
N LEU A 86 1.01 5.63 11.86
CA LEU A 86 0.05 4.98 10.96
C LEU A 86 -1.29 4.74 11.66
N ARG A 87 -1.27 4.11 12.84
CA ARG A 87 -2.50 3.81 13.59
C ARG A 87 -3.23 5.07 14.07
N ALA A 88 -2.48 6.06 14.55
CA ALA A 88 -3.04 7.34 14.94
C ALA A 88 -3.74 8.01 13.74
N TYR A 89 -3.09 8.01 12.57
CA TYR A 89 -3.66 8.57 11.36
C TYR A 89 -4.92 7.84 10.90
N LEU A 90 -4.94 6.50 10.92
CA LEU A 90 -6.13 5.70 10.59
C LEU A 90 -7.30 5.96 11.56
N ALA A 91 -7.01 6.18 12.85
CA ALA A 91 -8.02 6.47 13.84
C ALA A 91 -8.70 7.82 13.62
N VAL A 92 -7.95 8.83 13.19
CA VAL A 92 -8.43 10.22 13.00
C VAL A 92 -8.67 10.60 11.55
N LEU A 93 -8.65 9.62 10.63
CA LEU A 93 -8.84 9.87 9.20
C LEU A 93 -10.13 10.69 9.04
N PRO A 94 -10.05 11.91 8.45
CA PRO A 94 -11.22 12.76 8.36
C PRO A 94 -12.29 12.07 7.53
N PRO A 95 -13.56 12.16 7.94
CA PRO A 95 -14.63 11.56 7.16
C PRO A 95 -14.65 12.18 5.78
N PHE A 96 -14.88 11.36 4.77
CA PHE A 96 -15.00 11.84 3.41
C PHE A 96 -16.29 12.66 3.32
N SER A 97 -16.17 13.99 3.37
CA SER A 97 -17.32 14.88 3.28
C SER A 97 -17.84 14.89 1.84
N SER A 98 -18.97 14.22 1.60
CA SER A 98 -19.76 14.34 0.37
C SER A 98 -20.46 15.71 0.25
N SER A 99 -19.93 16.76 0.88
CA SER A 99 -20.52 18.09 0.93
C SER A 99 -20.11 18.89 -0.30
N SER A 100 -20.62 18.51 -1.48
CA SER A 100 -20.81 19.37 -2.67
C SER A 100 -21.42 18.60 -3.86
N GLN A 101 -22.42 17.72 -3.66
CA GLN A 101 -23.19 17.20 -4.81
C GLN A 101 -24.58 16.66 -4.41
N GLU A 102 -25.39 17.51 -3.78
CA GLU A 102 -26.85 17.44 -3.96
C GLU A 102 -27.24 18.32 -5.16
N VAL A 103 -26.85 17.94 -6.37
CA VAL A 103 -27.53 18.45 -7.58
C VAL A 103 -27.52 17.37 -8.66
N VAL A 104 -28.72 16.84 -8.90
CA VAL A 104 -29.16 16.02 -10.04
C VAL A 104 -28.51 14.64 -10.19
N ALA A 105 -29.32 13.63 -9.88
CA ALA A 105 -29.11 12.24 -10.21
C ALA A 105 -29.14 12.02 -11.74
N GLU A 106 -28.00 12.19 -12.39
CA GLU A 106 -27.76 11.70 -13.76
C GLU A 106 -26.38 11.04 -13.86
N LYS A 107 -26.37 9.70 -13.81
CA LYS A 107 -25.34 8.77 -14.35
C LYS A 107 -23.86 9.20 -14.27
N GLN A 108 -23.42 9.80 -13.17
CA GLN A 108 -22.00 10.08 -12.94
C GLN A 108 -21.32 8.87 -12.28
N SER A 109 -20.10 8.60 -12.72
CA SER A 109 -19.36 7.35 -12.51
C SER A 109 -19.25 6.88 -11.06
N MET A 110 -19.13 5.56 -10.93
CA MET A 110 -19.13 4.74 -9.72
C MET A 110 -17.84 4.86 -8.89
N ASN A 111 -17.29 6.08 -8.77
CA ASN A 111 -15.89 6.28 -8.39
C ASN A 111 -15.76 6.54 -6.88
N ARG A 112 -15.62 5.46 -6.11
CA ARG A 112 -15.45 5.55 -4.66
C ARG A 112 -14.11 6.18 -4.28
N PRO A 113 -14.03 6.89 -3.14
CA PRO A 113 -12.75 7.35 -2.62
C PRO A 113 -11.86 6.14 -2.27
N LEU A 114 -10.55 6.35 -2.35
CA LEU A 114 -9.55 5.29 -2.18
C LEU A 114 -8.58 5.63 -1.04
N ILE A 115 -8.31 4.67 -0.17
CA ILE A 115 -7.15 4.67 0.73
C ILE A 115 -6.12 3.69 0.16
N ALA A 116 -4.91 4.18 -0.11
CA ALA A 116 -3.79 3.36 -0.53
C ALA A 116 -2.69 3.41 0.53
N ILE A 117 -2.19 2.27 1.01
CA ILE A 117 -1.11 2.20 2.01
C ILE A 117 0.10 1.49 1.43
N LEU A 118 1.24 2.17 1.42
CA LEU A 118 2.50 1.69 0.87
C LEU A 118 3.52 1.38 1.97
N GLY A 119 4.01 0.14 2.00
CA GLY A 119 5.04 -0.36 2.91
C GLY A 119 4.60 -0.69 4.34
N PRO A 120 3.36 -1.16 4.61
CA PRO A 120 2.93 -1.44 5.97
C PRO A 120 3.75 -2.55 6.64
N LEU A 121 4.27 -3.55 5.92
CA LEU A 121 5.06 -4.63 6.49
C LEU A 121 6.50 -4.18 6.78
N ALA A 122 7.13 -3.44 5.86
CA ALA A 122 8.47 -2.87 6.10
C ALA A 122 8.48 -1.98 7.35
N LEU A 123 7.39 -1.25 7.61
CA LEU A 123 7.22 -0.44 8.82
C LEU A 123 7.21 -1.28 10.11
N HIS A 124 6.61 -2.48 10.08
CA HIS A 124 6.55 -3.36 11.25
C HIS A 124 7.83 -4.16 11.42
N SER A 125 8.50 -4.56 10.33
CA SER A 125 9.68 -5.45 10.32
C SER A 125 10.75 -5.18 11.40
N PRO A 126 11.19 -3.92 11.64
CA PRO A 126 12.20 -3.63 12.67
C PRO A 126 11.64 -3.62 14.11
N THR A 127 10.32 -3.75 14.29
CA THR A 127 9.63 -3.63 15.58
C THR A 127 9.25 -5.00 16.16
N SER A 128 8.95 -5.05 17.45
CA SER A 128 8.33 -6.23 18.09
C SER A 128 6.90 -6.47 17.59
N GLU A 129 6.27 -5.48 16.93
CA GLU A 129 4.94 -5.62 16.34
C GLU A 129 4.95 -6.32 14.96
N PHE A 130 6.11 -6.77 14.46
CA PHE A 130 6.18 -7.72 13.35
C PHE A 130 5.76 -9.13 13.79
N SER A 131 4.50 -9.24 14.18
CA SER A 131 3.83 -10.42 14.71
C SER A 131 2.43 -10.52 14.11
N ALA A 132 1.81 -11.70 14.16
CA ALA A 132 0.44 -11.87 13.69
C ALA A 132 -0.53 -10.94 14.45
N GLN A 133 -0.33 -10.76 15.75
CA GLN A 133 -1.10 -9.84 16.58
C GLN A 133 -0.90 -8.38 16.15
N GLY A 134 0.35 -7.92 16.01
CA GLY A 134 0.67 -6.54 15.67
C GLY A 134 0.17 -6.16 14.28
N LEU A 135 0.43 -7.02 13.30
CA LEU A 135 -0.04 -6.87 11.92
C LEU A 135 -1.57 -6.91 11.86
N SER A 136 -2.22 -7.90 12.50
CA SER A 136 -3.69 -7.98 12.48
C SER A 136 -4.34 -6.75 13.11
N ARG A 137 -3.76 -6.13 14.14
CA ARG A 137 -4.29 -4.89 14.72
C ARG A 137 -4.24 -3.74 13.73
N THR A 138 -3.12 -3.56 13.04
CA THR A 138 -2.97 -2.48 12.06
C THR A 138 -3.87 -2.70 10.83
N LEU A 139 -3.89 -3.92 10.30
CA LEU A 139 -4.72 -4.30 9.16
C LEU A 139 -6.22 -4.15 9.47
N ALA A 140 -6.66 -4.60 10.65
CA ALA A 140 -8.04 -4.43 11.10
C ALA A 140 -8.42 -2.96 11.22
N SER A 141 -7.54 -2.11 11.78
CA SER A 141 -7.78 -0.67 11.88
C SER A 141 -7.90 -0.03 10.49
N ALA A 142 -7.07 -0.42 9.52
CA ALA A 142 -7.19 0.09 8.15
C ALA A 142 -8.52 -0.31 7.50
N VAL A 143 -8.93 -1.57 7.65
CA VAL A 143 -10.22 -2.06 7.14
C VAL A 143 -11.40 -1.39 7.81
N GLU A 144 -11.35 -1.21 9.13
CA GLU A 144 -12.38 -0.51 9.89
C GLU A 144 -12.53 0.92 9.39
N THR A 145 -11.44 1.67 9.26
CA THR A 145 -11.45 3.04 8.75
C THR A 145 -12.01 3.09 7.33
N ALA A 146 -11.55 2.25 6.42
CA ALA A 146 -12.05 2.22 5.04
C ALA A 146 -13.55 1.87 4.99
N SER A 147 -13.99 0.90 5.82
CA SER A 147 -15.38 0.50 5.89
C SER A 147 -16.29 1.57 6.49
N ARG A 148 -15.81 2.29 7.52
CA ARG A 148 -16.52 3.38 8.18
C ARG A 148 -16.77 4.53 7.19
N GLU A 149 -15.80 4.83 6.36
CA GLU A 149 -15.85 5.95 5.40
C GLU A 149 -16.34 5.54 4.00
N GLY A 150 -16.72 4.27 3.79
CA GLY A 150 -17.19 3.78 2.49
C GLY A 150 -16.13 3.84 1.37
N MET A 151 -14.85 3.77 1.73
CA MET A 151 -13.70 3.89 0.83
C MET A 151 -13.20 2.51 0.40
N ASP A 152 -12.69 2.42 -0.82
CA ASP A 152 -11.86 1.28 -1.24
C ASP A 152 -10.52 1.32 -0.50
N LEU A 153 -9.92 0.15 -0.26
CA LEU A 153 -8.64 0.01 0.43
C LEU A 153 -7.68 -0.87 -0.37
N ILE A 154 -6.50 -0.32 -0.65
CA ILE A 154 -5.43 -1.04 -1.34
C ILE A 154 -4.15 -0.97 -0.50
N LEU A 155 -3.49 -2.10 -0.33
CA LEU A 155 -2.18 -2.20 0.30
C LEU A 155 -1.14 -2.61 -0.74
N SER A 156 0.06 -2.06 -0.66
CA SER A 156 1.22 -2.58 -1.39
C SER A 156 2.42 -2.58 -0.48
N GLU A 157 3.24 -3.62 -0.58
CA GLU A 157 4.54 -3.62 0.08
C GLU A 157 5.60 -3.02 -0.83
N ARG A 158 6.65 -2.41 -0.25
CA ARG A 158 7.73 -1.83 -1.06
C ARG A 158 8.71 -2.92 -1.45
N ALA A 159 9.10 -2.96 -2.73
CA ALA A 159 10.34 -3.60 -3.14
C ALA A 159 11.50 -2.65 -2.79
N ASP A 160 12.51 -3.14 -2.06
CA ASP A 160 13.71 -2.38 -1.75
C ASP A 160 14.50 -2.12 -3.05
N ALA A 161 14.94 -0.87 -3.26
CA ALA A 161 15.72 -0.47 -4.43
C ALA A 161 17.17 -1.02 -4.39
N THR A 162 17.58 -1.65 -3.28
CA THR A 162 18.92 -2.22 -3.13
C THR A 162 19.01 -3.64 -3.72
N GLY A 163 19.21 -3.71 -5.05
CA GLY A 163 20.14 -4.60 -5.76
C GLY A 163 20.27 -6.10 -5.43
N SER A 164 19.41 -6.70 -4.62
CA SER A 164 19.33 -8.16 -4.48
C SER A 164 18.51 -8.67 -5.65
N ALA A 165 19.12 -9.53 -6.48
CA ALA A 165 18.50 -10.09 -7.67
C ALA A 165 17.03 -10.49 -7.43
N VAL A 166 16.17 -10.05 -8.37
CA VAL A 166 14.73 -10.26 -8.47
C VAL A 166 13.91 -9.38 -7.52
N GLY A 167 12.95 -8.63 -8.08
CA GLY A 167 11.99 -7.72 -7.41
C GLY A 167 11.03 -8.40 -6.43
N ASP A 168 11.51 -9.42 -5.72
CA ASP A 168 10.75 -10.34 -4.89
C ASP A 168 10.85 -9.99 -3.41
N ARG A 169 11.69 -9.03 -2.98
CA ARG A 169 11.82 -8.74 -1.52
C ARG A 169 10.52 -8.20 -0.90
N GLY A 170 9.75 -7.38 -1.63
CA GLY A 170 8.44 -6.91 -1.19
C GLY A 170 7.40 -8.03 -1.12
N LYS A 171 7.43 -8.94 -2.10
CA LYS A 171 6.58 -10.15 -2.14
C LYS A 171 6.98 -11.16 -1.04
N ALA A 172 8.28 -11.33 -0.81
CA ALA A 172 8.86 -12.21 0.20
C ALA A 172 8.44 -11.83 1.63
N LEU A 173 8.16 -10.54 1.90
CA LEU A 173 7.63 -10.11 3.19
C LEU A 173 6.23 -10.70 3.48
N TRP A 174 5.41 -10.93 2.45
CA TRP A 174 4.12 -11.61 2.62
C TRP A 174 4.29 -13.10 2.96
N HIS A 175 5.32 -13.75 2.42
CA HIS A 175 5.59 -15.18 2.71
C HIS A 175 6.47 -15.41 3.95
N THR A 176 6.94 -14.34 4.61
CA THR A 176 7.76 -14.44 5.82
C THR A 176 6.92 -14.95 7.00
N ASN A 177 7.49 -15.84 7.80
CA ASN A 177 6.86 -16.34 9.03
C ASN A 177 7.06 -15.36 10.19
N VAL A 178 5.96 -15.00 10.84
CA VAL A 178 5.92 -14.14 12.02
C VAL A 178 5.40 -14.90 13.23
N PRO A 179 5.84 -14.55 14.46
CA PRO A 179 5.31 -15.14 15.67
C PRO A 179 3.87 -14.69 15.88
N LEU A 180 3.08 -15.46 16.64
CA LEU A 180 1.69 -15.09 16.93
C LEU A 180 1.59 -13.80 17.77
N LEU A 181 2.49 -13.61 18.74
CA LEU A 181 2.45 -12.52 19.72
C LEU A 181 3.67 -11.61 19.59
N SER A 182 3.50 -10.32 19.85
CA SER A 182 4.58 -9.32 19.76
C SER A 182 5.69 -9.48 20.81
N SER A 183 5.41 -10.16 21.93
CA SER A 183 6.39 -10.42 22.99
C SER A 183 7.20 -11.71 22.80
N SER A 184 7.04 -12.40 21.67
CA SER A 184 7.72 -13.68 21.44
C SER A 184 9.23 -13.48 21.29
N VAL A 185 10.03 -14.23 22.05
CA VAL A 185 11.49 -14.14 22.02
C VAL A 185 12.04 -14.86 20.78
N ARG A 186 12.93 -14.21 20.02
CA ARG A 186 13.69 -14.86 18.94
C ARG A 186 14.69 -15.85 19.57
N ARG A 187 14.64 -17.14 19.20
CA ARG A 187 15.77 -18.05 19.43
C ARG A 187 16.80 -17.85 18.33
N GLY A 188 18.07 -18.15 18.61
CA GLY A 188 19.17 -18.03 17.65
C GLY A 188 18.85 -18.62 16.27
N GLU A 189 19.41 -18.00 15.23
CA GLU A 189 19.26 -18.33 13.80
C GLU A 189 17.81 -18.36 13.27
N GLY A 190 17.01 -17.34 13.62
CA GLY A 190 15.80 -17.00 12.87
C GLY A 190 14.56 -17.86 13.16
N SER A 191 14.65 -18.84 14.06
CA SER A 191 13.50 -19.62 14.50
C SER A 191 12.86 -18.99 15.75
N TRP A 192 11.61 -18.54 15.61
CA TRP A 192 10.83 -18.02 16.73
C TRP A 192 10.52 -19.13 17.74
N LEU A 193 10.55 -18.81 19.03
CA LEU A 193 10.15 -19.77 20.06
C LEU A 193 8.61 -19.85 20.07
N GLY A 194 8.06 -20.87 19.40
CA GLY A 194 6.62 -21.17 19.39
C GLY A 194 5.99 -21.23 18.00
N ARG A 195 4.67 -21.13 17.95
CA ARG A 195 3.90 -21.19 16.70
C ARG A 195 4.14 -19.90 15.90
N SER A 196 4.50 -20.06 14.63
CA SER A 196 4.58 -19.00 13.65
C SER A 196 3.50 -19.18 12.58
N VAL A 197 3.22 -18.10 11.85
CA VAL A 197 2.26 -18.05 10.75
C VAL A 197 2.81 -17.14 9.66
N PRO A 198 2.62 -17.46 8.36
CA PRO A 198 3.01 -16.55 7.30
C PRO A 198 2.18 -15.27 7.33
N VAL A 199 2.80 -14.13 7.02
CA VAL A 199 2.13 -12.82 6.99
C VAL A 199 0.91 -12.82 6.06
N GLU A 200 1.03 -13.48 4.90
CA GLU A 200 -0.04 -13.67 3.93
C GLU A 200 -1.31 -14.23 4.58
N ARG A 201 -1.18 -15.27 5.40
CA ARG A 201 -2.32 -15.92 6.07
C ARG A 201 -3.02 -14.97 7.06
N VAL A 202 -2.26 -14.07 7.68
CA VAL A 202 -2.82 -13.02 8.56
C VAL A 202 -3.59 -11.99 7.72
N ALA A 203 -3.04 -11.60 6.58
CA ALA A 203 -3.60 -10.57 5.70
C ALA A 203 -4.83 -11.07 4.91
N GLN A 204 -4.85 -12.32 4.47
CA GLN A 204 -5.99 -12.98 3.78
C GLN A 204 -7.29 -12.98 4.60
N ARG A 205 -7.22 -12.73 5.91
CA ARG A 205 -8.42 -12.56 6.74
C ARG A 205 -9.19 -11.28 6.42
N TRP A 206 -8.52 -10.31 5.80
CA TRP A 206 -8.96 -8.94 5.65
C TRP A 206 -8.98 -8.48 4.18
N PHE A 207 -8.10 -9.06 3.35
CA PHE A 207 -7.82 -8.64 1.98
C PHE A 207 -7.78 -9.81 1.01
N GLU A 208 -8.07 -9.50 -0.25
CA GLU A 208 -7.79 -10.37 -1.40
C GLU A 208 -6.47 -9.97 -2.04
N PHE A 209 -5.67 -10.95 -2.46
CA PHE A 209 -4.42 -10.68 -3.17
C PHE A 209 -4.68 -10.47 -4.65
N TYR A 210 -4.16 -9.39 -5.21
CA TYR A 210 -4.28 -9.04 -6.61
C TYR A 210 -2.89 -8.95 -7.25
N GLU A 211 -2.65 -9.85 -8.19
CA GLU A 211 -1.49 -9.80 -9.06
C GLU A 211 -1.90 -9.13 -10.38
N PRO A 212 -1.30 -8.00 -10.76
CA PRO A 212 -1.55 -7.43 -12.08
C PRO A 212 -1.02 -8.42 -13.13
N VAL A 213 -1.92 -8.88 -14.01
CA VAL A 213 -1.55 -9.72 -15.16
C VAL A 213 -0.55 -8.92 -15.99
N GLN A 214 0.71 -9.37 -16.03
CA GLN A 214 1.65 -8.92 -17.03
C GLN A 214 1.07 -9.38 -18.36
N SER A 215 0.64 -8.43 -19.20
CA SER A 215 0.31 -8.73 -20.58
C SER A 215 1.55 -9.36 -21.20
N GLU A 216 1.57 -10.69 -21.35
CA GLU A 216 2.52 -11.38 -22.21
C GLU A 216 2.43 -10.70 -23.58
N ALA A 217 3.49 -9.98 -23.93
CA ALA A 217 3.67 -9.48 -25.28
C ALA A 217 3.77 -10.71 -26.19
N ALA A 218 2.74 -10.88 -27.01
CA ALA A 218 2.71 -11.84 -28.12
C ALA A 218 3.78 -11.51 -29.17
#